data_AF-A0A961XQ13-F1
#
_entry.id   AF-A0A961XQ13-F1
#
_cell.length_a   1.000
_cell.length_b   1.000
_cell.length_c   1.000
_cell.angle_alpha   90.00
_cell.angle_beta   90.00
_cell.angle_gamma   90.00
#
_symmetry.space_group_name_H-M   'P 1'
#
loop_
_entity.id
_entity.type
_entity.pdbx_description
1 polymer ?
#
loop_
_entity_poly.entity_id
_entity_poly.type
_entity_poly.pdbx_seq_one_letter_code
_entity_poly.pdbx_strand_id
1 'polypeptide(L)'
;QGGQDYVYGDVFPHEVLMDQFGGVDFAKGCYVGQEVVSRMQHRGTARNRIIKVSADVPLPSFNTDILAGGKPAGTMGSSSGTHGLAMLRLDRIARAMAKGEMVTAGSLAIKPEIQEWAKFTWPQEEG
;
A
#
# COMPACT_ATOMS: atom_id res chain seq x y z
N GLN A 1 17.51 -4.87 5.35
CA GLN A 1 17.95 -3.53 5.78
C GLN A 1 16.70 -2.64 5.77
N GLY A 2 16.38 -1.94 6.85
CA GLY A 2 15.19 -1.07 6.87
C GLY A 2 15.41 0.24 6.11
N GLY A 3 14.34 0.85 5.59
CA GLY A 3 14.39 2.14 4.88
C GLY A 3 14.47 2.05 3.34
N GLN A 4 14.36 0.85 2.77
CA GLN A 4 14.32 0.64 1.31
C GLN A 4 12.90 0.77 0.73
N ASP A 5 11.88 0.52 1.55
CA ASP A 5 10.47 0.53 1.11
C ASP A 5 9.77 1.86 1.41
N TYR A 6 10.28 2.62 2.38
CA TYR A 6 9.75 3.91 2.81
C TYR A 6 10.80 4.69 3.62
N VAL A 7 10.67 6.01 3.62
CA VAL A 7 11.52 6.91 4.42
C VAL A 7 11.11 6.83 5.89
N TYR A 8 12.09 6.80 6.80
CA TYR A 8 11.82 6.81 8.24
C TYR A 8 11.08 8.09 8.65
N GLY A 9 9.99 7.94 9.40
CA GLY A 9 9.20 9.06 9.92
C GLY A 9 8.04 9.51 9.03
N ASP A 10 7.97 9.03 7.78
CA ASP A 10 6.98 9.49 6.79
C ASP A 10 5.78 8.54 6.61
N VAL A 11 5.70 7.49 7.42
CA VAL A 11 4.65 6.47 7.30
C VAL A 11 3.98 6.15 8.63
N PHE A 12 2.69 5.88 8.57
CA PHE A 12 1.93 5.35 9.68
C PHE A 12 2.04 3.82 9.75
N PRO A 13 1.89 3.21 10.95
CA PRO A 13 2.00 1.77 11.11
C PRO A 13 1.09 0.95 10.17
N HIS A 14 -0.11 1.44 9.88
CA HIS A 14 -1.06 0.81 8.97
C HIS A 14 -0.64 0.82 7.51
N GLU A 15 0.15 1.82 7.11
CA GLU A 15 0.65 1.95 5.74
C GLU A 15 1.71 0.87 5.47
N VAL A 16 2.46 0.46 6.49
CA VAL A 16 3.51 -0.56 6.41
C VAL A 16 3.14 -1.89 7.07
N LEU A 17 1.83 -2.13 7.24
CA LEU A 17 1.24 -3.39 7.72
C LEU A 17 1.64 -3.80 9.15
N MET A 18 2.17 -2.89 9.97
CA MET A 18 2.51 -3.18 11.37
C MET A 18 1.27 -3.52 12.22
N ASP A 19 0.08 -3.04 11.83
CA ASP A 19 -1.21 -3.43 12.41
C ASP A 19 -1.53 -4.92 12.17
N GLN A 20 -1.04 -5.50 11.08
CA GLN A 20 -1.27 -6.90 10.72
C GLN A 20 -0.32 -7.86 11.45
N PHE A 21 0.90 -7.40 11.74
CA PHE A 21 1.96 -8.21 12.35
C PHE A 21 2.11 -8.04 13.88
N GLY A 22 1.18 -7.33 14.53
CA GLY A 22 1.24 -7.08 15.98
C GLY A 22 2.32 -6.06 16.38
N GLY A 23 2.79 -5.23 15.44
CA GLY A 23 3.73 -4.14 15.66
C GLY A 23 3.11 -2.92 16.36
N VAL A 24 1.79 -2.88 16.48
CA VAL A 24 1.04 -1.93 17.32
C VAL A 24 0.08 -2.71 18.19
N ASP A 25 0.08 -2.42 19.48
CA ASP A 25 -0.88 -2.98 20.42
C ASP A 25 -1.73 -1.87 21.01
N PHE A 26 -3.03 -1.97 20.76
CA PHE A 26 -4.04 -0.99 21.18
C PHE A 26 -4.53 -1.25 22.62
N ALA A 27 -4.13 -2.35 23.26
CA ALA A 27 -4.47 -2.70 24.64
C ALA A 27 -3.36 -2.34 25.65
N LYS A 28 -2.20 -1.86 25.19
CA LYS A 28 -1.10 -1.41 26.07
C LYS A 28 -1.29 0.05 26.52
N GLY A 29 -0.62 0.41 27.62
CA GLY A 29 -0.60 1.78 28.16
C GLY A 29 -0.06 2.84 27.19
N CYS A 30 -0.08 4.11 27.59
CA CYS A 30 0.16 5.23 26.68
C CYS A 30 1.54 5.21 25.99
N TYR A 31 1.56 5.32 24.65
CA TYR A 31 2.78 5.54 23.87
C TYR A 31 2.71 6.81 23.01
N VAL A 32 3.87 7.38 22.65
CA VAL A 32 3.96 8.62 21.86
C VAL A 32 3.31 8.44 20.50
N GLY A 33 2.38 9.32 20.13
CA GLY A 33 1.65 9.28 18.86
C GLY A 33 0.41 8.36 18.86
N GLN A 34 0.07 7.71 19.97
CA GLN A 34 -1.07 6.80 20.07
C GLN A 34 -2.42 7.43 19.68
N GLU A 35 -2.65 8.71 20.00
CA GLU A 35 -3.91 9.37 19.64
C GLU A 35 -4.11 9.42 18.11
N VAL A 36 -3.04 9.71 17.36
CA VAL A 36 -3.09 9.79 15.89
C VAL A 36 -3.25 8.39 15.29
N VAL A 37 -2.49 7.40 15.78
CA VAL A 37 -2.58 6.01 15.32
C VAL A 37 -3.94 5.39 15.63
N SER A 38 -4.50 5.68 16.81
CA SER A 38 -5.86 5.27 17.20
C SER A 38 -6.92 5.92 16.32
N ARG A 39 -6.82 7.23 16.04
CA ARG A 39 -7.75 7.90 15.11
C ARG A 39 -7.69 7.31 13.70
N MET A 40 -6.52 6.88 13.22
CA MET A 40 -6.40 6.19 11.94
C MET A 40 -7.03 4.80 11.95
N GLN A 41 -6.82 4.02 13.01
CA GLN A 41 -7.47 2.70 13.17
C GLN A 41 -9.00 2.82 13.13
N HIS A 42 -9.57 3.82 13.81
CA HIS A 42 -11.03 4.01 13.91
C HIS A 42 -11.67 4.71 12.70
N ARG A 43 -10.87 5.32 11.80
CA ARG A 43 -11.38 5.99 10.58
C ARG A 43 -11.74 5.04 9.43
N GLY A 44 -11.62 3.74 9.63
CA GLY A 44 -11.73 2.76 8.54
C GLY A 44 -10.44 2.66 7.73
N THR A 45 -10.35 1.60 6.94
CA THR A 45 -9.16 1.09 6.23
C THR A 45 -8.20 2.20 5.82
N ALA A 46 -6.93 2.09 6.23
CA ALA A 46 -5.88 3.00 5.79
C ALA A 46 -5.93 3.15 4.27
N ARG A 47 -6.00 4.40 3.80
CA ARG A 47 -6.16 4.72 2.37
C ARG A 47 -4.96 4.25 1.56
N ASN A 48 -3.76 4.30 2.16
CA ASN A 48 -2.53 3.78 1.60
C ASN A 48 -2.12 2.51 2.35
N ARG A 49 -1.64 1.49 1.63
CA ARG A 49 -0.95 0.33 2.22
C ARG A 49 0.18 -0.15 1.31
N ILE A 50 1.18 -0.80 1.89
CA ILE A 50 2.15 -1.61 1.17
C ILE A 50 1.43 -2.84 0.59
N ILE A 51 1.56 -3.02 -0.72
CA ILE A 51 0.92 -4.07 -1.49
C ILE A 51 1.98 -4.75 -2.36
N LYS A 52 1.85 -6.07 -2.55
CA LYS A 52 2.71 -6.79 -3.48
C LYS A 52 2.31 -6.45 -4.91
N VAL A 53 3.29 -6.20 -5.75
CA VAL A 53 3.11 -5.93 -7.17
C VAL A 53 3.93 -6.90 -8.01
N SER A 54 3.43 -7.25 -9.19
CA SER A 54 4.13 -8.11 -10.15
C SER A 54 3.97 -7.61 -11.59
N ALA A 55 4.91 -7.98 -12.46
CA ALA A 55 4.88 -7.72 -13.90
C ALA A 55 5.57 -8.85 -14.69
N ASP A 56 5.41 -8.88 -16.01
CA ASP A 56 6.05 -9.90 -16.85
C ASP A 56 7.53 -9.59 -17.14
N VAL A 57 7.97 -8.36 -16.85
CA VAL A 57 9.35 -7.88 -16.98
C VAL A 57 9.82 -7.29 -15.64
N PRO A 58 11.12 -7.08 -15.44
CA PRO A 58 11.63 -6.49 -14.22
C PRO A 58 10.93 -5.17 -13.87
N LEU A 59 10.50 -5.05 -12.62
CA LEU A 59 9.83 -3.87 -12.10
C LEU A 59 10.79 -2.67 -12.04
N PRO A 60 10.27 -1.44 -12.20
CA PRO A 60 11.08 -0.25 -12.18
C PRO A 60 11.62 0.06 -10.77
N SER A 61 12.49 1.06 -10.70
CA SER A 61 13.17 1.45 -9.47
C SER A 61 12.23 2.00 -8.40
N PHE A 62 12.71 2.00 -7.16
CA PHE A 62 12.13 2.72 -6.04
C PHE A 62 11.67 4.14 -6.41
N ASN A 63 10.57 4.59 -5.81
CA ASN A 63 9.92 5.89 -6.05
C ASN A 63 9.37 6.12 -7.46
N THR A 64 9.32 5.10 -8.33
CA THR A 64 8.60 5.23 -9.60
C THR A 64 7.11 5.44 -9.33
N ASP A 65 6.53 6.47 -9.95
CA ASP A 65 5.11 6.80 -9.82
C ASP A 65 4.22 5.65 -10.32
N ILE A 66 3.20 5.34 -9.52
CA ILE A 66 2.16 4.38 -9.88
C ILE A 66 0.89 5.13 -10.21
N LEU A 67 0.34 4.85 -11.40
CA LEU A 67 -0.91 5.41 -11.88
C LEU A 67 -1.97 4.31 -11.96
N ALA A 68 -3.22 4.66 -11.66
CA ALA A 68 -4.39 3.82 -11.84
C ALA A 68 -5.38 4.57 -12.74
N GLY A 69 -5.61 4.07 -13.96
CA GLY A 69 -6.39 4.80 -14.96
C GLY A 69 -5.81 6.18 -15.30
N GLY A 70 -4.48 6.30 -15.32
CA GLY A 70 -3.76 7.55 -15.58
C GLY A 70 -3.76 8.55 -14.42
N LYS A 71 -4.32 8.21 -13.26
CA LYS A 71 -4.32 9.08 -12.07
C LYS A 71 -3.32 8.58 -11.02
N PRO A 72 -2.63 9.46 -10.28
CA PRO A 72 -1.70 9.04 -9.23
C PRO A 72 -2.35 8.07 -8.26
N ALA A 73 -1.69 6.97 -7.93
CA ALA A 73 -2.22 5.91 -7.09
C ALA A 73 -1.19 5.32 -6.12
N GLY A 74 0.07 5.74 -6.18
CA GLY A 74 1.10 5.26 -5.28
C GLY A 74 2.50 5.45 -5.82
N THR A 75 3.46 4.81 -5.19
CA THR A 75 4.86 4.75 -5.64
C THR A 75 5.44 3.35 -5.42
N MET A 76 6.42 2.99 -6.25
CA MET A 76 7.19 1.76 -6.08
C MET A 76 8.06 1.81 -4.83
N GLY A 77 8.07 0.71 -4.08
CA GLY A 77 9.00 0.41 -2.99
C GLY A 77 10.19 -0.41 -3.48
N SER A 78 10.59 -1.44 -2.73
CA SER A 78 11.60 -2.39 -3.19
C SER A 78 11.10 -3.31 -4.30
N SER A 79 12.00 -3.73 -5.18
CA SER A 79 11.74 -4.70 -6.24
C SER A 79 12.85 -5.73 -6.35
N SER A 80 12.47 -6.94 -6.76
CA SER A 80 13.36 -8.06 -7.06
C SER A 80 12.86 -8.76 -8.32
N GLY A 81 13.52 -8.46 -9.45
CA GLY A 81 13.07 -8.93 -10.76
C GLY A 81 11.64 -8.48 -11.05
N THR A 82 10.77 -9.45 -11.31
CA THR A 82 9.35 -9.25 -11.70
C THR A 82 8.39 -9.01 -10.53
N HIS A 83 8.88 -9.00 -9.29
CA HIS A 83 8.07 -8.88 -8.08
C HIS A 83 8.59 -7.78 -7.17
N GLY A 84 7.71 -7.13 -6.43
CA GLY A 84 8.09 -6.04 -5.54
C GLY A 84 6.98 -5.61 -4.60
N LEU A 85 7.28 -4.56 -3.85
CA LEU A 85 6.35 -3.89 -2.95
C LEU A 85 6.08 -2.47 -3.47
N ALA A 86 4.89 -1.98 -3.22
CA ALA A 86 4.49 -0.62 -3.57
C ALA A 86 3.57 -0.04 -2.51
N MET A 87 3.71 1.25 -2.24
CA MET A 87 2.76 1.99 -1.41
C MET A 87 1.59 2.41 -2.30
N LEU A 88 0.42 1.82 -2.10
CA LEU A 88 -0.74 2.01 -2.97
C LEU A 88 -1.96 2.57 -2.25
N ARG A 89 -2.66 3.46 -2.95
CA ARG A 89 -4.00 3.93 -2.58
C ARG A 89 -5.06 2.90 -2.92
N LEU A 90 -5.55 2.18 -1.91
CA LEU A 90 -6.47 1.07 -2.11
C LEU A 90 -7.77 1.47 -2.82
N ASP A 91 -8.29 2.67 -2.52
CA ASP A 91 -9.49 3.23 -3.16
C ASP A 91 -9.31 3.44 -4.67
N ARG A 92 -8.13 3.93 -5.08
CA ARG A 92 -7.84 4.22 -6.49
C ARG A 92 -7.57 2.95 -7.27
N ILE A 93 -6.87 1.99 -6.68
CA ILE A 93 -6.59 0.69 -7.29
C ILE A 93 -7.89 -0.11 -7.45
N ALA A 94 -8.73 -0.19 -6.41
CA ALA A 94 -10.01 -0.89 -6.48
C ALA A 94 -10.91 -0.35 -7.59
N ARG A 95 -11.06 0.98 -7.69
CA ARG A 95 -11.82 1.61 -8.76
C ARG A 95 -11.27 1.31 -10.16
N ALA A 96 -9.95 1.41 -10.34
CA ALA A 96 -9.35 1.14 -11.64
C ALA A 96 -9.59 -0.32 -12.07
N MET A 97 -9.40 -1.27 -11.16
CA MET A 97 -9.68 -2.68 -11.42
C MET A 97 -11.16 -2.95 -11.72
N ALA A 98 -12.08 -2.31 -11.00
CA ALA A 98 -13.52 -2.41 -11.26
C ALA A 98 -13.92 -1.89 -12.65
N LYS A 99 -13.20 -0.87 -13.16
CA LYS A 99 -13.39 -0.29 -14.50
C LYS A 99 -12.59 -0.98 -15.60
N GLY A 100 -11.77 -1.98 -15.26
CA GLY A 100 -10.82 -2.59 -16.21
C GLY A 100 -9.71 -1.65 -16.67
N GLU A 101 -9.45 -0.57 -15.93
CA GLU A 101 -8.37 0.37 -16.19
C GLU A 101 -7.02 -0.24 -15.77
N MET A 102 -5.97 0.08 -16.52
CA MET A 102 -4.62 -0.39 -16.21
C MET A 102 -4.05 0.30 -14.97
N VAL A 103 -3.28 -0.45 -14.21
CA VAL A 103 -2.37 0.07 -13.19
C VAL A 103 -0.95 0.02 -13.74
N THR A 104 -0.24 1.14 -13.72
CA THR A 104 1.11 1.23 -14.29
C THR A 104 2.10 1.80 -13.29
N ALA A 105 3.33 1.28 -13.28
CA ALA A 105 4.50 1.91 -12.68
C ALA A 105 5.33 2.57 -13.79
N GLY A 106 5.32 3.90 -13.86
CA GLY A 106 5.79 4.61 -15.05
C GLY A 106 4.97 4.19 -16.27
N SER A 107 5.64 3.65 -17.29
CA SER A 107 5.00 3.09 -18.50
C SER A 107 4.70 1.59 -18.43
N LEU A 108 5.14 0.89 -17.38
CA LEU A 108 4.99 -0.56 -17.26
C LEU A 108 3.67 -0.92 -16.58
N ALA A 109 2.87 -1.80 -17.19
CA ALA A 109 1.70 -2.38 -16.55
C ALA A 109 2.10 -3.33 -15.41
N ILE A 110 1.46 -3.19 -14.25
CA ILE A 110 1.71 -4.00 -13.06
C ILE A 110 0.39 -4.60 -12.55
N LYS A 111 0.50 -5.71 -11.81
CA LYS A 111 -0.60 -6.40 -11.16
C LYS A 111 -0.45 -6.26 -9.64
N PRO A 112 -1.29 -5.44 -8.98
CA PRO A 112 -1.38 -5.38 -7.53
C PRO A 112 -2.07 -6.63 -6.96
N GLU A 113 -1.56 -7.16 -5.86
CA GLU A 113 -2.10 -8.34 -5.18
C GLU A 113 -2.13 -8.11 -3.66
N ILE A 114 -3.32 -8.16 -3.05
CA ILE A 114 -3.45 -8.30 -1.60
C ILE A 114 -3.21 -9.77 -1.27
N GLN A 115 -2.29 -10.02 -0.34
CA GLN A 115 -1.90 -11.37 0.05
C GLN A 115 -2.98 -12.04 0.89
N GLU A 116 -3.12 -13.37 0.80
CA GLU A 116 -4.18 -14.14 1.47
C GLU A 116 -4.23 -14.00 3.00
N TRP A 117 -3.09 -13.72 3.63
CA TRP A 117 -2.99 -13.54 5.08
C TRP A 117 -3.46 -12.16 5.56
N ALA A 118 -3.64 -11.19 4.66
CA ALA A 118 -4.02 -9.83 5.01
C ALA A 118 -5.48 -9.79 5.49
N LYS A 119 -5.72 -9.13 6.63
CA LYS A 119 -7.09 -8.99 7.20
C LYS A 119 -7.87 -7.81 6.60
N PHE A 120 -7.45 -7.30 5.44
CA PHE A 120 -8.11 -6.24 4.70
C PHE A 120 -8.30 -6.66 3.24
N THR A 121 -9.29 -6.07 2.58
CA THR A 121 -9.59 -6.34 1.17
C THR A 121 -9.53 -5.05 0.36
N TRP A 122 -9.65 -5.16 -0.97
CA TRP A 122 -9.96 -4.01 -1.80
C TRP A 122 -11.27 -3.39 -1.32
N PRO A 123 -11.34 -2.07 -1.11
CA PRO A 123 -12.59 -1.42 -0.75
C PRO A 123 -13.61 -1.60 -1.89
N GLN A 124 -14.85 -1.95 -1.54
CA GLN A 124 -15.96 -1.93 -2.49
C GLN A 124 -16.30 -0.46 -2.79
N GLU A 125 -16.67 -0.13 -4.03
CA GLU A 125 -17.19 1.21 -4.32
C GLU A 125 -18.49 1.38 -3.52
N GLU A 126 -18.49 2.27 -2.53
CA GLU A 126 -19.74 2.85 -2.04
C GLU A 126 -20.31 3.68 -3.19
N GLY A 127 -21.41 3.19 -3.76
CA GLY A 127 -22.16 3.86 -4.83
C GLY A 127 -22.78 5.17 -4.41
#